data_AF-A0A8H6G5G1-F1
#
_entry.id   AF-A0A8H6G5G1-F1
#
_cell.length_a   1.000
_cell.length_b   1.000
_cell.length_c   1.000
_cell.angle_alpha   90.00
_cell.angle_beta   90.00
_cell.angle_gamma   90.00
#
_symmetry.space_group_name_H-M   'P 1'
#
loop_
_entity.id
_entity.type
_entity.pdbx_description
1 polymer ?
#
loop_
_entity_poly.entity_id
_entity_poly.type
_entity_poly.pdbx_seq_one_letter_code
_entity_poly.pdbx_strand_id
1 'polypeptide(L)'
;MAPASDSMNDGSGTSLKADYATPTTTKTFSYPLPPASNTSTKEKTFHLSELRKSVVKLQEEVNGFLTTKMEEDKALAASAGMKADDQAEEENYGEEKVEDGS
;
A
#
# COMPACT_ATOMS: atom_id res chain seq x y z
N MET A 1 -26.62 29.48 -35.61
CA MET A 1 -27.08 28.37 -34.73
C MET A 1 -26.18 27.19 -35.01
N ALA A 2 -25.16 26.95 -34.20
CA ALA A 2 -24.32 25.75 -34.30
C ALA A 2 -24.97 24.63 -33.47
N PRO A 3 -24.95 23.37 -33.92
CA PRO A 3 -25.50 22.27 -33.14
C PRO A 3 -24.64 22.05 -31.89
N ALA A 4 -25.32 21.76 -30.79
CA ALA A 4 -24.73 21.48 -29.50
C ALA A 4 -23.68 20.37 -29.62
N SER A 5 -22.49 20.63 -29.07
CA SER A 5 -21.47 19.62 -28.84
C SER A 5 -22.05 18.56 -27.91
N ASP A 6 -22.50 17.46 -28.51
CA ASP A 6 -22.83 16.24 -27.81
C ASP A 6 -21.55 15.82 -27.07
N SER A 7 -21.57 16.01 -25.75
CA SER A 7 -20.46 15.66 -24.88
C SER A 7 -20.41 14.14 -24.82
N MET A 8 -19.77 13.52 -25.81
CA MET A 8 -19.37 12.12 -25.74
C MET A 8 -18.62 11.92 -24.42
N ASN A 9 -19.27 11.23 -23.50
CA ASN A 9 -18.69 10.71 -22.27
C ASN A 9 -17.57 9.75 -22.66
N ASP A 10 -16.37 10.28 -22.87
CA ASP A 10 -15.15 9.52 -23.10
C ASP A 10 -14.97 8.60 -21.89
N GLY A 11 -15.04 7.30 -22.13
CA GLY A 11 -14.83 6.23 -21.17
C GLY A 11 -13.36 6.15 -20.75
N SER A 12 -12.80 7.27 -20.31
CA SER A 12 -11.49 7.35 -19.70
C SER A 12 -11.47 6.43 -18.49
N GLY A 13 -10.83 5.27 -18.67
CA GLY A 13 -10.75 4.23 -17.67
C GLY A 13 -10.18 4.80 -16.38
N THR A 14 -10.99 4.83 -15.33
CA THR A 14 -10.54 5.21 -13.99
C THR A 14 -9.54 4.17 -13.48
N SER A 15 -8.60 4.55 -12.63
CA SER A 15 -7.63 3.62 -12.04
C SER A 15 -7.61 3.78 -10.54
N LEU A 16 -7.50 2.68 -9.81
CA LEU A 16 -7.19 2.68 -8.39
C LEU A 16 -5.70 2.99 -8.21
N LYS A 17 -5.38 4.01 -7.42
CA LYS A 17 -3.99 4.45 -7.20
C LYS A 17 -3.66 4.55 -5.73
N ALA A 18 -2.39 4.33 -5.40
CA ALA A 18 -1.79 4.69 -4.12
C ALA A 18 -0.38 5.24 -4.35
N ASP A 19 -0.06 6.30 -3.63
CA ASP A 19 1.25 6.94 -3.69
C ASP A 19 1.93 6.81 -2.33
N TYR A 20 3.11 6.21 -2.33
CA TYR A 20 4.02 6.15 -1.20
C TYR A 20 5.13 7.16 -1.43
N ALA A 21 5.40 8.00 -0.43
CA ALA A 21 6.45 8.99 -0.47
C ALA A 21 7.16 9.10 0.88
N THR A 22 8.48 9.10 0.82
CA THR A 22 9.41 9.41 1.92
C THR A 22 10.46 10.38 1.39
N PRO A 23 11.30 10.97 2.25
CA PRO A 23 12.38 11.85 1.78
C PRO A 23 13.34 11.21 0.78
N THR A 24 13.48 9.88 0.79
CA THR A 24 14.47 9.14 -0.01
C THR A 24 13.86 8.27 -1.10
N THR A 25 12.59 7.87 -0.97
CA THR A 25 11.94 6.93 -1.89
C THR A 25 10.49 7.34 -2.17
N THR A 26 10.10 7.25 -3.44
CA THR A 26 8.71 7.35 -3.88
C THR A 26 8.30 6.10 -4.66
N LYS A 27 7.04 5.71 -4.56
CA LYS A 27 6.48 4.58 -5.30
C LYS A 27 4.99 4.84 -5.56
N THR A 28 4.59 4.74 -6.83
CA THR A 28 3.18 4.80 -7.23
C THR A 28 2.71 3.40 -7.62
N PHE A 29 1.58 3.00 -7.05
CA PHE A 29 0.83 1.82 -7.43
C PHE A 29 -0.39 2.27 -8.24
N SER A 30 -0.69 1.61 -9.35
CA SER A 30 -1.80 1.99 -10.23
C SER A 30 -2.40 0.76 -10.90
N TYR A 31 -3.69 0.54 -10.66
CA TYR A 31 -4.47 -0.53 -11.27
C TYR A 31 -5.59 0.05 -12.12
N PRO A 32 -5.60 -0.21 -13.44
CA PRO A 32 -6.69 0.22 -14.29
C PRO A 32 -7.98 -0.49 -13.89
N LEU A 33 -9.09 0.25 -13.91
CA LEU A 33 -10.42 -0.29 -13.66
C LEU A 33 -11.23 -0.21 -14.95
N PRO A 34 -12.16 -1.17 -15.16
CA PRO A 34 -13.11 -1.04 -16.25
C PRO A 34 -13.99 0.22 -16.06
N PRO A 35 -14.55 0.79 -17.12
CA PRO A 35 -15.42 1.96 -17.02
C PRO A 35 -16.63 1.69 -16.09
N ALA A 36 -16.92 2.63 -15.21
CA ALA A 36 -18.15 2.60 -14.43
C ALA A 36 -19.31 3.10 -15.30
N SER A 37 -20.08 2.18 -15.88
CA SER A 37 -21.29 2.55 -16.62
C SER A 37 -22.48 2.72 -15.67
N ASN A 38 -23.22 3.82 -15.84
CA ASN A 38 -24.37 4.14 -15.01
C ASN A 38 -25.69 3.52 -15.51
N THR A 39 -25.69 2.94 -16.70
CA THR A 39 -26.90 2.51 -17.42
C THR A 39 -27.27 1.05 -17.20
N SER A 40 -26.32 0.21 -16.75
CA SER A 40 -26.54 -1.24 -16.56
C SER A 40 -26.06 -1.74 -15.20
N THR A 41 -26.95 -2.43 -14.47
CA THR A 41 -26.61 -3.10 -13.19
C THR A 41 -25.51 -4.15 -13.37
N LYS A 42 -25.46 -4.80 -14.54
CA LYS A 42 -24.43 -5.80 -14.86
C LYS A 42 -23.05 -5.14 -14.94
N GLU A 43 -22.95 -4.00 -15.62
CA GLU A 43 -21.70 -3.26 -15.78
C GLU A 43 -21.22 -2.66 -14.45
N LYS A 44 -22.15 -2.16 -13.62
CA LYS A 44 -21.85 -1.74 -12.24
C LYS A 44 -21.31 -2.88 -11.39
N THR A 45 -21.96 -4.03 -11.44
CA THR A 45 -21.54 -5.22 -10.67
C THR A 45 -20.17 -5.70 -11.12
N PHE A 46 -19.92 -5.71 -12.43
CA PHE A 46 -18.62 -6.04 -13.00
C PHE A 46 -17.53 -5.05 -12.56
N HIS A 47 -17.80 -3.75 -12.67
CA HIS A 47 -16.87 -2.71 -12.21
C HIS A 47 -16.53 -2.85 -10.72
N LEU A 48 -17.53 -3.04 -9.85
CA LEU A 48 -17.31 -3.22 -8.42
C LEU A 48 -16.55 -4.52 -8.09
N SER A 49 -16.81 -5.59 -8.84
CA SER A 49 -16.05 -6.84 -8.71
C SER A 49 -14.57 -6.62 -9.05
N GLU A 50 -14.28 -5.97 -10.17
CA GLU A 50 -12.90 -5.68 -10.57
C GLU A 50 -12.22 -4.70 -9.60
N LEU A 51 -12.92 -3.67 -9.14
CA LEU A 51 -12.41 -2.76 -8.11
C LEU A 51 -12.01 -3.51 -6.84
N ARG A 52 -12.87 -4.41 -6.33
CA ARG A 52 -12.55 -5.20 -5.13
C ARG A 52 -11.31 -6.07 -5.32
N LYS A 53 -11.18 -6.74 -6.46
CA LYS A 53 -9.98 -7.54 -6.78
C LYS A 53 -8.73 -6.67 -6.84
N SER A 54 -8.82 -5.50 -7.49
CA SER A 54 -7.70 -4.55 -7.57
C SER A 54 -7.29 -4.00 -6.21
N VAL A 55 -8.24 -3.79 -5.29
CA VAL A 55 -7.94 -3.38 -3.91
C VAL A 55 -7.16 -4.44 -3.16
N VAL A 56 -7.57 -5.71 -3.24
CA VAL A 56 -6.86 -6.81 -2.57
C VAL A 56 -5.43 -6.94 -3.09
N LYS A 57 -5.25 -6.88 -4.42
CA LYS A 57 -3.91 -6.91 -5.03
C LYS A 57 -3.04 -5.73 -4.61
N LEU A 58 -3.62 -4.52 -4.62
CA LEU A 58 -2.91 -3.32 -4.17
C LEU A 58 -2.45 -3.46 -2.72
N GLN A 59 -3.30 -4.00 -1.85
CA GLN A 59 -2.94 -4.23 -0.45
C GLN A 59 -1.79 -5.23 -0.32
N GLU A 60 -1.83 -6.34 -1.05
CA GLU A 60 -0.75 -7.33 -1.08
C GLU A 60 0.58 -6.70 -1.55
N GLU A 61 0.55 -5.92 -2.63
CA GLU A 61 1.75 -5.24 -3.16
C GLU A 61 2.30 -4.18 -2.21
N VAL A 62 1.44 -3.39 -1.57
CA VAL A 62 1.86 -2.39 -0.58
C VAL A 62 2.49 -3.07 0.64
N ASN A 63 1.87 -4.13 1.17
CA ASN A 63 2.41 -4.86 2.31
C ASN A 63 3.75 -5.51 1.97
N GLY A 64 3.87 -6.13 0.80
CA GLY A 64 5.13 -6.70 0.32
C GLY A 64 6.21 -5.63 0.19
N PHE A 65 5.89 -4.50 -0.46
CA PHE A 65 6.81 -3.38 -0.62
C PHE A 65 7.32 -2.84 0.73
N LEU A 66 6.42 -2.61 1.70
CA LEU A 66 6.80 -2.10 3.01
C LEU A 66 7.63 -3.11 3.81
N THR A 67 7.30 -4.41 3.70
CA THR A 67 8.06 -5.48 4.37
C THR A 67 9.49 -5.52 3.86
N THR A 68 9.68 -5.52 2.53
CA THR A 68 11.01 -5.47 1.93
C THR A 68 11.77 -4.20 2.35
N LYS A 69 11.10 -3.06 2.42
CA LYS A 69 11.75 -1.82 2.88
C LYS A 69 12.20 -1.88 4.34
N MET A 70 11.41 -2.46 5.23
CA MET A 70 11.82 -2.66 6.61
C MET A 70 13.04 -3.60 6.71
N GLU A 71 13.10 -4.65 5.91
CA GLU A 71 14.25 -5.56 5.85
C GLU A 71 15.51 -4.86 5.33
N GLU A 72 15.38 -4.07 4.26
CA GLU A 72 16.47 -3.24 3.73
C GLU A 72 16.98 -2.25 4.80
N ASP A 73 16.07 -1.55 5.48
CA ASP A 73 16.42 -0.58 6.52
C ASP A 73 17.08 -1.26 7.73
N LYS A 74 16.60 -2.44 8.14
CA LYS A 74 17.21 -3.24 9.22
C LYS A 74 18.63 -3.69 8.88
N ALA A 75 18.84 -4.15 7.64
CA ALA A 75 20.16 -4.54 7.16
C ALA A 75 21.12 -3.34 7.10
N LEU A 76 20.64 -2.18 6.63
CA LEU A 76 21.42 -0.94 6.62
C LEU A 76 21.79 -0.49 8.02
N ALA A 77 20.84 -0.47 8.97
CA ALA A 77 21.09 -0.12 10.36
C ALA A 77 22.14 -1.05 11.01
N ALA A 78 22.00 -2.36 10.83
CA ALA A 78 22.96 -3.35 11.30
C ALA A 78 24.37 -3.12 10.71
N SER A 79 24.46 -2.80 9.41
CA SER A 79 25.75 -2.53 8.75
C SER A 79 26.40 -1.21 9.22
N ALA A 80 25.60 -0.24 9.65
CA ALA A 80 26.06 1.04 10.17
C ALA A 80 26.47 0.97 11.66
N GLY A 81 26.42 -0.21 12.30
CA GLY A 81 26.73 -0.38 13.71
C GLY A 81 25.71 0.28 14.66
N MET A 82 24.61 0.80 14.13
CA MET A 82 23.45 1.19 14.91
C MET A 82 22.71 -0.11 15.22
N LYS A 83 22.90 -0.65 16.44
CA LYS A 83 22.09 -1.77 16.92
C LYS A 83 20.63 -1.37 16.68
N ALA A 84 19.95 -2.05 15.78
CA ALA A 84 18.50 -1.95 15.65
C ALA A 84 17.94 -2.25 17.05
N ASP A 85 17.16 -1.33 17.59
CA ASP A 85 16.68 -1.29 18.98
C ASP A 85 16.12 -2.63 19.49
N ASP A 86 15.59 -3.47 18.58
CA ASP A 86 15.17 -4.86 18.82
C ASP A 86 16.20 -5.71 19.59
N GLN A 87 17.49 -5.62 19.25
CA GLN A 87 18.51 -6.49 19.90
C GLN A 87 18.86 -6.02 21.31
N ALA A 88 18.69 -4.72 21.61
CA ALA A 88 18.88 -4.19 22.96
C ALA A 88 17.69 -4.52 23.86
N GLU A 89 16.46 -4.58 23.32
CA GLU A 89 15.28 -5.04 24.07
C GLU A 89 15.30 -6.56 24.35
N GLU A 90 15.84 -7.40 23.45
CA GLU A 90 16.00 -8.83 23.71
C GLU A 90 17.05 -9.14 24.81
N GLU A 91 18.15 -8.37 24.89
CA GLU A 91 19.17 -8.53 25.94
C GLU A 91 18.63 -8.23 27.35
N ASN A 92 17.56 -7.43 27.48
CA ASN A 92 16.93 -7.08 28.76
C ASN A 92 15.74 -8.00 29.15
N TYR A 93 15.31 -8.90 28.26
CA TYR A 93 14.20 -9.83 28.53
C TYR A 93 14.61 -11.04 29.41
N GLY A 94 15.90 -11.15 29.77
CA GLY A 94 16.47 -12.23 30.60
C GLY A 94 16.86 -11.82 32.02
N GLU A 95 16.80 -10.53 32.38
CA GLU A 95 16.99 -10.06 33.77
C GLU A 95 15.63 -9.74 34.40
N GLU A 96 14.83 -10.76 34.73
CA GLU A 96 13.97 -10.57 35.90
C GLU A 96 14.92 -10.39 37.09
N LYS A 97 15.16 -9.14 37.49
CA LYS A 97 15.58 -8.86 38.86
C LYS A 97 14.46 -9.35 39.75
N VAL A 98 14.51 -10.63 40.09
CA VAL A 98 13.89 -11.19 41.27
C VAL A 98 14.50 -10.39 42.41
N GLU A 99 13.80 -9.36 42.86
CA GLU A 99 14.05 -8.71 44.12
C GLU A 99 13.74 -9.77 45.19
N ASP A 100 14.78 -10.56 45.51
CA ASP A 100 14.74 -11.54 46.58
C ASP A 100 14.36 -10.81 47.87
N GLY A 101 13.30 -11.30 48.50
CA GLY A 101 12.73 -10.70 49.69
C GLY A 101 13.76 -10.65 50.82
N SER A 102 13.85 -9.49 51.47
CA SER A 102 14.46 -9.34 52.79
C SER A 102 13.58 -8.46 53.67
#